data_AF-A0A836QHL2-F1
#
_entry.id   AF-A0A836QHL2-F1
#
_cell.length_a   1.000
_cell.length_b   1.000
_cell.length_c   1.000
_cell.angle_alpha   90.00
_cell.angle_beta   90.00
_cell.angle_gamma   90.00
#
_symmetry.space_group_name_H-M   'P 1'
#
loop_
_entity.id
_entity.type
_entity.pdbx_description
1 polymer ?
#
loop_
_entity_poly.entity_id
_entity_poly.type
_entity_poly.pdbx_seq_one_letter_code
_entity_poly.pdbx_strand_id
1 'polypeptide(L)'
;MILILLDAVGPEISQSRTVHSSSPTVLTPRDQKCIPFTRRAVRRAALVYLSLAVCLVWASSCGGDTHMGPSEGEAAALVQALAFTFQKGIVAALAGEGAIGGVSGELRVKGMRWHFDRYSPDGELFIDGELAVDPAQQPMAMRGDLGLSGSLSGVLTIDLVYSLSTGVFHGVISVDGVSVPLSERLCCMN
;
A
#
# COMPACT_ATOMS: atom_id res chain seq x y z
N MET A 1 44.06 -33.14 25.09
CA MET A 1 44.56 -32.50 23.86
C MET A 1 43.81 -31.19 23.68
N ILE A 2 44.46 -30.13 24.15
CA ILE A 2 44.32 -28.68 23.92
C ILE A 2 42.91 -28.02 24.01
N LEU A 3 42.66 -27.44 25.20
CA LEU A 3 41.89 -26.20 25.43
C LEU A 3 42.69 -24.98 24.92
N ILE A 4 42.03 -23.95 24.38
CA ILE A 4 42.57 -22.58 24.36
C ILE A 4 41.48 -21.59 24.82
N LEU A 5 41.76 -20.95 25.96
CA LEU A 5 41.17 -19.71 26.48
C LEU A 5 41.54 -18.53 25.58
N LEU A 6 40.67 -17.52 25.48
CA LEU A 6 41.09 -16.13 25.24
C LEU A 6 40.31 -15.20 26.18
N ASP A 7 41.06 -14.65 27.12
CA ASP A 7 40.69 -13.72 28.16
C ASP A 7 40.55 -12.27 27.65
N ALA A 8 39.86 -11.49 28.46
CA ALA A 8 39.56 -10.07 28.36
C ALA A 8 40.78 -9.13 28.42
N VAL A 9 40.68 -7.95 27.78
CA VAL A 9 41.42 -6.73 28.16
C VAL A 9 40.57 -5.48 27.82
N GLY A 10 40.07 -4.79 28.85
CA GLY A 10 39.93 -3.33 28.87
C GLY A 10 41.22 -2.70 29.44
N PRO A 11 41.46 -1.37 29.40
CA PRO A 11 40.68 -0.42 30.23
C PRO A 11 40.55 1.04 29.70
N GLU A 12 39.91 1.87 30.54
CA GLU A 12 39.78 3.34 30.67
C GLU A 12 40.86 4.25 29.99
N ILE A 13 40.66 5.54 29.67
CA ILE A 13 40.53 6.70 30.60
C ILE A 13 40.12 7.99 29.83
N SER A 14 39.20 8.75 30.43
CA SER A 14 39.02 10.21 30.52
C SER A 14 39.98 11.19 29.81
N GLN A 15 39.44 12.23 29.15
CA GLN A 15 39.91 13.61 29.35
C GLN A 15 38.95 14.70 28.84
N SER A 16 38.72 15.67 29.73
CA SER A 16 38.01 16.94 29.56
C SER A 16 38.93 17.99 28.93
N ARG A 17 38.44 18.83 28.01
CA ARG A 17 39.07 20.13 27.72
C ARG A 17 38.09 21.18 27.23
N THR A 18 38.18 22.32 27.90
CA THR A 18 37.42 23.56 27.77
C THR A 18 38.21 24.61 26.96
N VAL A 19 37.47 25.64 26.50
CA VAL A 19 37.84 27.05 26.18
C VAL A 19 38.23 27.49 24.75
N HIS A 20 37.65 28.65 24.40
CA HIS A 20 37.98 29.73 23.44
C HIS A 20 37.50 29.55 21.98
N SER A 21 36.47 30.28 21.52
CA SER A 21 36.36 31.74 21.27
C SER A 21 37.31 32.24 20.18
N SER A 22 36.79 32.38 18.96
CA SER A 22 37.09 33.44 17.99
C SER A 22 36.22 33.29 16.73
N SER A 23 35.28 34.22 16.54
CA SER A 23 34.86 34.71 15.21
C SER A 23 35.90 35.76 14.74
N PRO A 24 35.88 36.31 13.50
CA PRO A 24 34.91 36.20 12.39
C PRO A 24 35.59 35.84 11.03
N THR A 25 34.88 35.50 9.95
CA THR A 25 34.46 36.46 8.91
C THR A 25 33.67 35.74 7.80
N VAL A 26 32.42 36.16 7.67
CA VAL A 26 31.63 36.45 6.45
C VAL A 26 32.07 35.81 5.12
N LEU A 27 31.16 35.01 4.54
CA LEU A 27 30.75 35.07 3.12
C LEU A 27 29.32 34.51 3.01
N THR A 28 28.37 35.38 2.67
CA THR A 28 27.03 35.05 2.12
C THR A 28 27.18 34.74 0.60
N PRO A 29 26.12 34.47 -0.19
CA PRO A 29 24.72 34.11 0.08
C PRO A 29 24.26 32.86 -0.72
N ARG A 30 23.31 32.06 -0.20
CA ARG A 30 22.19 31.56 -1.03
C ARG A 30 20.98 31.25 -0.15
N ASP A 31 19.89 31.92 -0.52
CA ASP A 31 18.54 31.81 -0.01
C ASP A 31 18.06 30.36 0.20
N GLN A 32 17.77 30.00 1.45
CA GLN A 32 16.69 29.08 1.76
C GLN A 32 15.75 29.76 2.74
N LYS A 33 14.95 30.64 2.14
CA LYS A 33 13.83 31.32 2.78
C LYS A 33 12.80 30.27 3.17
N CYS A 34 12.79 29.90 4.45
CA CYS A 34 11.64 29.31 5.10
C CYS A 34 10.43 30.22 4.84
N ILE A 35 9.45 29.73 4.08
CA ILE A 35 8.18 30.44 3.90
C ILE A 35 7.27 30.03 5.07
N PRO A 36 6.80 30.99 5.89
CA PRO A 36 5.97 30.71 7.03
C PRO A 36 4.57 30.24 6.63
N PHE A 37 4.10 29.30 7.42
CA PHE A 37 2.72 28.88 7.61
C PHE A 37 1.88 30.12 7.95
N THR A 38 1.05 30.60 7.02
CA THR A 38 -0.26 31.24 7.25
C THR A 38 -0.84 31.83 5.95
N ARG A 39 -2.16 31.74 5.84
CA ARG A 39 -3.05 32.29 4.78
C ARG A 39 -3.14 31.47 3.48
N ARG A 40 -4.07 30.50 3.51
CA ARG A 40 -5.10 30.33 2.46
C ARG A 40 -6.22 29.43 2.98
N ALA A 41 -6.87 29.89 4.05
CA ALA A 41 -8.31 29.72 4.16
C ALA A 41 -8.95 30.46 2.96
N VAL A 42 -10.09 29.98 2.47
CA VAL A 42 -10.84 30.51 1.31
C VAL A 42 -10.35 30.05 -0.07
N ARG A 43 -10.17 28.74 -0.29
CA ARG A 43 -10.40 28.08 -1.61
C ARG A 43 -10.94 26.65 -1.50
N ARG A 44 -11.51 26.25 -0.35
CA ARG A 44 -12.13 24.93 -0.15
C ARG A 44 -13.65 24.96 -0.34
N ALA A 45 -14.12 25.46 -1.48
CA ALA A 45 -15.55 25.47 -1.80
C ALA A 45 -15.89 25.22 -3.28
N ALA A 46 -14.91 25.18 -4.18
CA ALA A 46 -15.18 25.04 -5.63
C ALA A 46 -14.77 23.68 -6.23
N LEU A 47 -14.06 22.84 -5.48
CA LEU A 47 -13.57 21.52 -5.96
C LEU A 47 -14.47 20.34 -5.56
N VAL A 48 -15.57 20.58 -4.85
CA VAL A 48 -16.55 19.55 -4.47
C VAL A 48 -17.63 19.37 -5.55
N TYR A 49 -17.77 20.32 -6.48
CA TYR A 49 -18.83 20.28 -7.50
C TYR A 49 -18.42 19.60 -8.81
N LEU A 50 -17.13 19.44 -9.10
CA LEU A 50 -16.68 18.83 -10.36
C LEU A 50 -16.65 17.29 -10.32
N SER A 51 -16.67 16.68 -9.13
CA SER A 51 -16.68 15.22 -8.95
C SER A 51 -18.06 14.59 -9.11
N LEU A 52 -19.15 15.37 -9.05
CA LEU A 52 -20.53 14.86 -9.20
C LEU A 52 -21.03 14.86 -10.65
N ALA A 53 -20.38 15.57 -11.57
CA ALA A 53 -20.85 15.70 -12.96
C ALA A 53 -20.45 14.52 -13.86
N VAL A 54 -19.47 13.71 -13.46
CA VAL A 54 -19.02 12.55 -14.25
C VAL A 54 -19.95 11.33 -14.09
N CYS A 55 -20.80 11.31 -13.05
CA CYS A 55 -21.72 10.19 -12.81
C CYS A 55 -22.99 10.19 -13.69
N LEU A 56 -23.30 11.26 -14.43
CA LEU A 56 -24.60 11.39 -15.13
C LEU A 56 -24.59 10.99 -16.61
N VAL A 57 -23.45 10.56 -17.18
CA VAL A 57 -23.36 10.29 -18.64
C VAL A 57 -23.53 8.80 -19.00
N TRP A 58 -23.64 7.89 -18.03
CA TRP A 58 -23.70 6.44 -18.31
C TRP A 58 -25.09 5.81 -18.13
N ALA A 59 -26.15 6.55 -18.45
CA ALA A 59 -27.51 6.03 -18.50
C ALA A 59 -27.95 5.74 -19.95
N SER A 60 -27.26 4.84 -20.64
CA SER A 60 -27.76 4.26 -21.90
C SER A 60 -26.91 3.07 -22.35
N SER A 61 -27.31 1.84 -22.03
CA SER A 61 -27.49 0.77 -23.03
C SER A 61 -27.95 -0.57 -22.43
N CYS A 62 -29.03 -1.07 -23.03
CA CYS A 62 -29.46 -2.47 -23.22
C CYS A 62 -29.66 -3.44 -22.05
N GLY A 63 -30.92 -3.85 -21.91
CA GLY A 63 -31.33 -5.08 -21.25
C GLY A 63 -31.01 -6.34 -22.07
N GLY A 64 -30.78 -7.41 -21.32
CA GLY A 64 -30.68 -8.80 -21.73
C GLY A 64 -30.51 -9.61 -20.45
N ASP A 65 -31.39 -10.59 -20.21
CA ASP A 65 -31.25 -11.53 -19.10
C ASP A 65 -29.99 -12.38 -19.35
N THR A 66 -28.89 -11.91 -18.83
CA THR A 66 -27.58 -12.53 -18.84
C THR A 66 -27.08 -12.53 -17.41
N HIS A 67 -26.43 -13.60 -16.97
CA HIS A 67 -25.74 -13.65 -15.68
C HIS A 67 -24.76 -12.46 -15.63
N MET A 68 -25.18 -11.37 -14.97
CA MET A 68 -24.44 -10.10 -14.96
C MET A 68 -23.29 -10.26 -13.98
N GLY A 69 -22.18 -10.81 -14.45
CA GLY A 69 -20.89 -10.66 -13.77
C GLY A 69 -20.51 -9.17 -13.65
N PRO A 70 -19.47 -8.86 -12.88
CA PRO A 70 -19.01 -7.49 -12.68
C PRO A 70 -18.78 -6.77 -14.02
N SER A 71 -19.19 -5.51 -14.09
CA SER A 71 -18.76 -4.63 -15.16
C SER A 71 -17.25 -4.33 -15.05
N GLU A 72 -16.62 -3.94 -16.15
CA GLU A 72 -15.21 -3.52 -16.17
C GLU A 72 -14.94 -2.36 -15.19
N GLY A 73 -15.90 -1.44 -15.03
CA GLY A 73 -15.80 -0.32 -14.09
C GLY A 73 -15.81 -0.75 -12.62
N GLU A 74 -16.64 -1.72 -12.25
CA GLU A 74 -16.68 -2.27 -10.89
C GLU A 74 -15.40 -3.04 -10.57
N ALA A 75 -14.90 -3.84 -11.51
CA ALA A 75 -13.63 -4.55 -11.36
C ALA A 75 -12.46 -3.56 -11.16
N ALA A 76 -12.40 -2.48 -11.96
CA ALA A 76 -11.36 -1.47 -11.83
C ALA A 76 -11.43 -0.71 -10.48
N ALA A 77 -12.64 -0.38 -10.00
CA ALA A 77 -12.83 0.24 -8.70
C ALA A 77 -12.36 -0.68 -7.55
N LEU A 78 -12.65 -1.98 -7.63
CA LEU A 78 -12.16 -2.97 -6.67
C LEU A 78 -10.62 -3.04 -6.67
N VAL A 79 -10.00 -3.11 -7.84
CA VAL A 79 -8.53 -3.13 -7.97
C VAL A 79 -7.90 -1.93 -7.26
N GLN A 80 -8.47 -0.74 -7.42
CA GLN A 80 -7.99 0.48 -6.76
C GLN A 80 -8.18 0.45 -5.23
N ALA A 81 -9.26 -0.14 -4.74
CA ALA A 81 -9.45 -0.32 -3.29
C ALA A 81 -8.45 -1.33 -2.70
N LEU A 82 -8.18 -2.41 -3.42
CA LEU A 82 -7.24 -3.47 -3.01
C LEU A 82 -5.79 -3.01 -2.99
N ALA A 83 -5.43 -2.13 -3.89
CA ALA A 83 -4.10 -1.54 -3.98
C ALA A 83 -3.58 -1.05 -2.61
N PHE A 84 -4.39 -0.29 -1.87
CA PHE A 84 -4.02 0.20 -0.55
C PHE A 84 -3.83 -0.93 0.48
N THR A 85 -4.68 -1.96 0.40
CA THR A 85 -4.59 -3.15 1.24
C THR A 85 -3.28 -3.91 0.97
N PHE A 86 -2.90 -4.09 -0.30
CA PHE A 86 -1.65 -4.76 -0.66
C PHE A 86 -0.40 -4.01 -0.22
N GLN A 87 -0.38 -2.68 -0.32
CA GLN A 87 0.74 -1.89 0.21
C GLN A 87 0.95 -2.12 1.71
N LYS A 88 -0.13 -2.06 2.50
CA LYS A 88 -0.07 -2.35 3.94
C LYS A 88 0.39 -3.77 4.20
N GLY A 89 -0.12 -4.73 3.44
CA GLY A 89 0.27 -6.13 3.55
C GLY A 89 1.75 -6.34 3.26
N ILE A 90 2.32 -5.67 2.26
CA ILE A 90 3.75 -5.72 1.95
C ILE A 90 4.56 -5.20 3.14
N VAL A 91 4.17 -4.08 3.74
CA VAL A 91 4.85 -3.54 4.94
C VAL A 91 4.81 -4.55 6.08
N ALA A 92 3.65 -5.19 6.32
CA ALA A 92 3.52 -6.24 7.33
C ALA A 92 4.38 -7.48 7.01
N ALA A 93 4.41 -7.92 5.75
CA ALA A 93 5.22 -9.06 5.31
C ALA A 93 6.72 -8.80 5.50
N LEU A 94 7.19 -7.58 5.21
CA LEU A 94 8.57 -7.16 5.44
C LEU A 94 8.92 -7.05 6.93
N ALA A 95 7.93 -6.78 7.79
CA ALA A 95 8.08 -6.85 9.24
C ALA A 95 8.05 -8.31 9.79
N GLY A 96 7.75 -9.29 8.94
CA GLY A 96 7.67 -10.72 9.25
C GLY A 96 6.25 -11.23 9.49
N GLU A 97 5.40 -10.42 10.13
CA GLU A 97 3.98 -10.68 10.33
C GLU A 97 3.20 -9.39 10.61
N GLY A 98 1.87 -9.47 10.51
CA GLY A 98 0.99 -8.37 10.92
C GLY A 98 -0.49 -8.67 10.71
N ALA A 99 -1.33 -7.76 11.20
CA ALA A 99 -2.76 -7.79 10.97
C ALA A 99 -3.24 -6.41 10.53
N ILE A 100 -4.12 -6.38 9.54
CA ILE A 100 -4.70 -5.17 8.97
C ILE A 100 -6.21 -5.27 9.12
N GLY A 101 -6.78 -4.47 10.03
CA GLY A 101 -8.21 -4.42 10.24
C GLY A 101 -8.94 -3.75 9.08
N GLY A 102 -10.07 -4.32 8.68
CA GLY A 102 -11.07 -3.66 7.85
C GLY A 102 -12.08 -2.88 8.69
N VAL A 103 -13.11 -2.32 8.04
CA VAL A 103 -14.35 -1.92 8.71
C VAL A 103 -15.00 -3.15 9.36
N SER A 104 -14.91 -4.31 8.70
CA SER A 104 -15.22 -5.63 9.25
C SER A 104 -14.13 -6.63 8.87
N GLY A 105 -13.94 -7.65 9.71
CA GLY A 105 -12.92 -8.68 9.50
C GLY A 105 -11.49 -8.15 9.47
N GLU A 106 -10.56 -8.99 9.05
CA GLU A 106 -9.14 -8.62 8.99
C GLU A 106 -8.35 -9.40 7.93
N LEU A 107 -7.27 -8.78 7.48
CA LEU A 107 -6.21 -9.42 6.71
C LEU A 107 -5.07 -9.77 7.68
N ARG A 108 -4.75 -11.06 7.81
CA ARG A 108 -3.59 -11.55 8.58
C ARG A 108 -2.45 -11.90 7.65
N VAL A 109 -1.28 -11.32 7.90
CA VAL A 109 -0.04 -11.59 7.16
C VAL A 109 0.87 -12.44 8.04
N LYS A 110 1.20 -13.65 7.59
CA LYS A 110 2.10 -14.56 8.32
C LYS A 110 3.02 -15.30 7.35
N GLY A 111 4.31 -14.94 7.39
CA GLY A 111 5.30 -15.51 6.47
C GLY A 111 4.88 -15.30 5.02
N MET A 112 4.74 -16.39 4.27
CA MET A 112 4.39 -16.34 2.83
C MET A 112 2.89 -16.36 2.53
N ARG A 113 2.05 -16.29 3.57
CA ARG A 113 0.60 -16.47 3.42
C ARG A 113 -0.16 -15.32 4.03
N TRP A 114 -1.07 -14.77 3.24
CA TRP A 114 -1.94 -13.66 3.59
C TRP A 114 -3.36 -14.19 3.63
N HIS A 115 -3.95 -14.19 4.81
CA HIS A 115 -5.28 -14.75 5.03
C HIS A 115 -6.29 -13.63 5.20
N PHE A 116 -7.29 -13.61 4.33
CA PHE A 116 -8.44 -12.71 4.40
C PHE A 116 -9.57 -13.46 5.11
N ASP A 117 -9.96 -12.98 6.29
CA ASP A 117 -11.06 -13.51 7.09
C ASP A 117 -12.16 -12.47 7.17
N ARG A 118 -13.15 -12.61 6.28
CA ARG A 118 -14.26 -11.67 6.04
C ARG A 118 -13.80 -10.22 5.98
N TYR A 119 -12.64 -9.98 5.37
CA TYR A 119 -12.04 -8.65 5.32
C TYR A 119 -12.90 -7.74 4.47
N SER A 120 -13.29 -6.60 5.03
CA SER A 120 -14.09 -5.60 4.35
C SER A 120 -13.49 -4.22 4.57
N PRO A 121 -12.93 -3.57 3.53
CA PRO A 121 -12.34 -2.24 3.66
C PRO A 121 -13.39 -1.13 3.84
N ASP A 122 -14.63 -1.36 3.40
CA ASP A 122 -15.72 -0.37 3.36
C ASP A 122 -16.99 -0.78 4.13
N GLY A 123 -17.12 -2.05 4.53
CA GLY A 123 -18.29 -2.61 5.20
C GLY A 123 -19.34 -3.19 4.26
N GLU A 124 -19.17 -3.05 2.95
CA GLU A 124 -20.13 -3.51 1.93
C GLU A 124 -19.60 -4.68 1.11
N LEU A 125 -18.31 -4.67 0.77
CA LEU A 125 -17.63 -5.77 0.10
C LEU A 125 -16.85 -6.62 1.11
N PHE A 126 -16.98 -7.94 1.03
CA PHE A 126 -16.25 -8.89 1.86
C PHE A 126 -15.35 -9.77 1.00
N ILE A 127 -14.13 -9.98 1.50
CA ILE A 127 -13.08 -10.75 0.85
C ILE A 127 -12.65 -11.87 1.78
N ASP A 128 -12.66 -13.09 1.26
CA ASP A 128 -12.30 -14.31 1.98
C ASP A 128 -11.30 -15.15 1.18
N GLY A 129 -10.31 -15.73 1.85
CA GLY A 129 -9.39 -16.67 1.20
C GLY A 129 -7.93 -16.50 1.60
N GLU A 130 -7.03 -17.01 0.77
CA GLU A 130 -5.60 -16.97 1.01
C GLU A 130 -4.85 -16.49 -0.25
N LEU A 131 -3.94 -15.56 -0.06
CA LEU A 131 -3.02 -15.07 -1.07
C LEU A 131 -1.60 -15.53 -0.72
N ALA A 132 -0.93 -16.20 -1.65
CA ALA A 132 0.47 -16.59 -1.51
C ALA A 132 1.36 -15.41 -1.92
N VAL A 133 2.26 -15.01 -1.04
CA VAL A 133 3.18 -13.88 -1.24
C VAL A 133 4.57 -14.29 -0.82
N ASP A 134 5.57 -14.19 -1.70
CA ASP A 134 6.97 -14.49 -1.35
C ASP A 134 7.78 -13.21 -1.12
N PRO A 135 7.95 -12.75 0.14
CA PRO A 135 8.68 -11.52 0.43
C PRO A 135 10.20 -11.67 0.23
N ALA A 136 10.74 -12.89 0.17
CA ALA A 136 12.17 -13.13 -0.05
C ALA A 136 12.54 -13.06 -1.54
N GLN A 137 11.58 -13.28 -2.45
CA GLN A 137 11.76 -13.14 -3.87
C GLN A 137 11.66 -11.67 -4.32
N GLN A 138 12.48 -11.26 -5.29
CA GLN A 138 12.35 -9.98 -5.99
C GLN A 138 12.34 -10.18 -7.51
N PRO A 139 11.32 -9.65 -8.23
CA PRO A 139 10.08 -9.05 -7.72
C PRO A 139 9.24 -9.99 -6.85
N MET A 140 8.55 -9.44 -5.84
CA MET A 140 7.68 -10.18 -4.92
C MET A 140 6.43 -10.64 -5.67
N ALA A 141 6.27 -11.96 -5.85
CA ALA A 141 5.07 -12.52 -6.48
C ALA A 141 3.91 -12.60 -5.48
N MET A 142 2.71 -12.27 -5.93
CA MET A 142 1.46 -12.34 -5.17
C MET A 142 0.42 -13.08 -6.03
N ARG A 143 -0.02 -14.25 -5.58
CA ARG A 143 -0.93 -15.13 -6.34
C ARG A 143 -1.98 -15.79 -5.48
N GLY A 144 -3.20 -15.89 -5.99
CA GLY A 144 -4.27 -16.62 -5.32
C GLY A 144 -5.66 -16.24 -5.81
N ASP A 145 -6.63 -17.04 -5.40
CA ASP A 145 -8.05 -16.84 -5.65
C ASP A 145 -8.74 -16.49 -4.31
N LEU A 146 -9.47 -15.39 -4.31
CA LEU A 146 -10.22 -14.90 -3.16
C LEU A 146 -11.71 -14.88 -3.51
N GLY A 147 -12.55 -15.29 -2.57
CA GLY A 147 -13.99 -15.15 -2.67
C GLY A 147 -14.42 -13.72 -2.38
N LEU A 148 -15.34 -13.20 -3.19
CA LEU A 148 -16.01 -11.93 -2.97
C LEU A 148 -17.47 -12.17 -2.59
N SER A 149 -17.99 -11.38 -1.66
CA SER A 149 -19.41 -11.34 -1.32
C SER A 149 -19.86 -9.94 -0.86
N GLY A 150 -21.16 -9.68 -0.85
CA GLY A 150 -21.73 -8.38 -0.46
C GLY A 150 -22.09 -7.52 -1.67
N SER A 151 -21.56 -6.30 -1.75
CA SER A 151 -21.82 -5.36 -2.86
C SER A 151 -21.33 -5.88 -4.22
N LEU A 152 -20.32 -6.73 -4.23
CA LEU A 152 -19.85 -7.49 -5.38
C LEU A 152 -19.62 -8.94 -4.95
N SER A 153 -20.05 -9.89 -5.77
CA SER A 153 -19.92 -11.32 -5.49
C SER A 153 -19.24 -12.01 -6.66
N GLY A 154 -18.38 -12.99 -6.39
CA GLY A 154 -17.58 -13.64 -7.42
C GLY A 154 -16.27 -14.21 -6.91
N VAL A 155 -15.39 -14.56 -7.83
CA VAL A 155 -14.01 -14.97 -7.58
C VAL A 155 -13.06 -13.88 -8.07
N LEU A 156 -12.21 -13.41 -7.17
CA LEU A 156 -11.11 -12.51 -7.42
C LEU A 156 -9.82 -13.31 -7.59
N THR A 157 -9.32 -13.40 -8.82
CA THR A 157 -8.02 -14.03 -9.11
C THR A 157 -6.94 -12.97 -9.22
N ILE A 158 -5.86 -13.14 -8.46
CA ILE A 158 -4.73 -12.23 -8.40
C ILE A 158 -3.51 -12.94 -8.98
N ASP A 159 -2.85 -12.34 -9.98
CA ASP A 159 -1.50 -12.70 -10.43
C ASP A 159 -0.69 -11.43 -10.64
N LEU A 160 0.02 -11.02 -9.59
CA LEU A 160 0.77 -9.77 -9.54
C LEU A 160 2.22 -10.02 -9.14
N VAL A 161 3.09 -9.10 -9.55
CA VAL A 161 4.44 -8.96 -9.03
C VAL A 161 4.66 -7.52 -8.55
N TYR A 162 5.36 -7.38 -7.43
CA TYR A 162 5.72 -6.09 -6.85
C TYR A 162 7.22 -5.94 -6.74
N SER A 163 7.75 -4.85 -7.28
CA SER A 163 9.18 -4.54 -7.21
C SER A 163 9.46 -3.56 -6.08
N LEU A 164 10.24 -3.96 -5.06
CA LEU A 164 10.64 -3.07 -3.97
C LEU A 164 11.51 -1.90 -4.44
N SER A 165 12.29 -2.09 -5.50
CA SER A 165 13.18 -1.06 -6.03
C SER A 165 12.43 0.06 -6.75
N THR A 166 11.33 -0.27 -7.42
CA THR A 166 10.54 0.71 -8.20
C THR A 166 9.25 1.10 -7.50
N GLY A 167 8.72 0.31 -6.56
CA GLY A 167 7.42 0.50 -5.93
C GLY A 167 6.25 0.30 -6.90
N VAL A 168 6.44 -0.52 -7.95
CA VAL A 168 5.47 -0.73 -9.02
C VAL A 168 4.88 -2.14 -8.92
N PHE A 169 3.58 -2.22 -9.14
CA PHE A 169 2.88 -3.48 -9.35
C PHE A 169 2.77 -3.74 -10.86
N HIS A 170 3.01 -4.99 -11.26
CA HIS A 170 2.76 -5.47 -12.62
C HIS A 170 1.97 -6.76 -12.57
N GLY A 171 1.01 -6.93 -13.48
CA GLY A 171 0.28 -8.18 -13.65
C GLY A 171 -1.18 -7.93 -13.93
N VAL A 172 -2.03 -8.89 -13.54
CA VAL A 172 -3.46 -8.85 -13.78
C VAL A 172 -4.20 -9.23 -12.51
N ILE A 173 -5.27 -8.49 -12.23
CA ILE A 173 -6.32 -8.92 -11.32
C ILE A 173 -7.54 -9.21 -12.19
N SER A 174 -8.24 -10.30 -11.92
CA SER A 174 -9.50 -10.58 -12.59
C SER A 174 -10.62 -10.87 -11.60
N VAL A 175 -11.83 -10.43 -11.95
CA VAL A 175 -13.04 -10.70 -11.18
C VAL A 175 -14.02 -11.42 -12.09
N ASP A 176 -14.35 -12.67 -11.76
CA ASP A 176 -15.20 -13.55 -12.58
C ASP A 176 -14.81 -13.55 -14.08
N GLY A 177 -13.50 -13.53 -14.34
CA GLY A 177 -12.93 -13.53 -15.71
C GLY A 177 -12.77 -12.15 -16.36
N VAL A 178 -13.32 -11.08 -15.78
CA VAL A 178 -13.06 -9.71 -16.24
C VAL A 178 -11.68 -9.28 -15.74
N SER A 179 -10.74 -9.15 -16.67
CA SER A 179 -9.32 -8.90 -16.36
C SER A 179 -8.98 -7.42 -16.41
N VAL A 180 -8.41 -6.90 -15.33
CA VAL A 180 -7.90 -5.53 -15.20
C VAL A 180 -6.37 -5.59 -15.10
N PRO A 181 -5.64 -5.13 -16.14
CA PRO A 181 -4.19 -5.07 -16.07
C PRO A 181 -3.75 -4.00 -15.07
N LEU A 182 -2.79 -4.33 -14.22
CA LEU A 182 -2.19 -3.41 -13.27
C LEU A 182 -0.74 -3.17 -13.67
N SER A 183 -0.37 -1.91 -13.92
CA SER A 183 0.99 -1.53 -14.26
C SER A 183 1.31 -0.12 -13.75
N GLU A 184 1.14 0.08 -12.45
CA GLU A 184 1.27 1.40 -11.84
C GLU A 184 2.02 1.37 -10.51
N ARG A 185 2.59 2.54 -10.18
CA ARG A 185 3.01 2.82 -8.81
C ARG A 185 1.76 3.01 -8.00
N LEU A 186 1.50 2.11 -7.07
CA LEU A 186 0.61 2.43 -5.97
C LEU A 186 1.37 3.44 -5.12
N CYS A 187 1.19 4.73 -5.38
CA CYS A 187 1.62 5.81 -4.49
C CYS A 187 0.86 7.10 -4.82
N CYS A 188 0.37 7.72 -3.74
CA CYS A 188 -0.16 9.08 -3.60
C CYS A 188 -1.69 9.25 -3.69
N MET A 189 -2.43 8.70 -2.73
CA MET A 189 -3.54 9.47 -2.14
C MET A 189 -2.92 10.52 -1.21
N ASN A 190 -3.00 11.78 -1.63
CA ASN A 190 -2.59 12.97 -0.88
C ASN A 190 -3.76 13.49 -0.04
#